data_AF-B9EN18-F1
#
_entry.id   AF-B9EN18-F1
#
_cell.length_a   1.000
_cell.length_b   1.000
_cell.length_c   1.000
_cell.angle_alpha   90.00
_cell.angle_beta   90.00
_cell.angle_gamma   90.00
#
_symmetry.space_group_name_H-M   'P 1'
#
loop_
_entity.id
_entity.type
_entity.pdbx_description
1 polymer ?
#
loop_
_entity_poly.entity_id
_entity_poly.type
_entity_poly.pdbx_seq_one_letter_code
_entity_poly.pdbx_strand_id
1 'polypeptide(L)' 'MATEHINGNGPEEPMDTTAAVTHSEHFQTLLEAGLPQKVAEKLDEIYIAGLVSHSDLSL' A
#
# COMPACT_ATOMS: atom_id res chain seq x y z
N MET A 1 -37.58 -32.71 11.02
CA MET A 1 -36.64 -31.69 11.53
C MET A 1 -35.34 -31.81 10.75
N ALA A 2 -34.59 -30.71 10.67
CA ALA A 2 -33.32 -30.48 9.96
C ALA A 2 -33.46 -30.08 8.47
N THR A 3 -33.73 -28.79 8.27
CA THR A 3 -33.25 -28.06 7.09
C THR A 3 -31.73 -28.01 7.17
N GLU A 4 -31.03 -28.82 6.37
CA GLU A 4 -29.58 -28.73 6.27
C GLU A 4 -29.17 -27.37 5.71
N HIS A 5 -28.34 -26.71 6.50
CA HIS A 5 -28.02 -25.30 6.43
C HIS A 5 -27.19 -24.95 5.20
N ILE A 6 -27.73 -24.01 4.41
CA ILE A 6 -27.05 -22.92 3.70
C ILE A 6 -25.57 -23.10 3.31
N ASN A 7 -25.37 -23.22 1.98
CA ASN A 7 -24.29 -22.63 1.18
C ASN A 7 -23.33 -21.70 1.97
N GLY A 8 -22.27 -22.28 2.53
CA GLY A 8 -21.14 -21.57 3.11
C GLY A 8 -20.19 -21.05 2.04
N ASN A 9 -20.71 -20.34 1.03
CA ASN A 9 -19.89 -19.39 0.29
C ASN A 9 -19.99 -18.09 1.09
N GLY A 10 -19.28 -18.04 2.22
CA GLY A 10 -19.07 -16.78 2.91
C GLY A 10 -18.41 -15.83 1.91
N PRO A 11 -18.82 -14.55 1.84
CA PRO A 11 -18.12 -13.61 1.00
C PRO A 11 -16.66 -13.65 1.45
N GLU A 12 -15.80 -14.17 0.59
CA GLU A 12 -14.37 -13.97 0.68
C GLU A 12 -14.24 -12.46 0.80
N GLU A 13 -13.82 -11.99 1.99
CA GLU A 13 -13.55 -10.57 2.22
C GLU A 13 -12.79 -10.07 1.00
N PRO A 14 -13.18 -8.93 0.40
CA PRO A 14 -12.48 -8.43 -0.76
C PRO A 14 -11.03 -8.40 -0.35
N MET A 15 -10.20 -9.27 -0.95
CA MET A 15 -8.77 -9.15 -0.77
C MET A 15 -8.50 -7.74 -1.26
N ASP A 16 -8.27 -6.81 -0.33
CA ASP A 16 -7.78 -5.47 -0.58
C ASP A 16 -6.34 -5.60 -1.12
N THR A 17 -6.19 -6.34 -2.21
CA THR A 17 -5.02 -6.40 -3.10
C THR A 17 -5.16 -5.34 -4.19
N THR A 18 -6.05 -4.37 -4.00
CA THR A 18 -5.63 -3.00 -4.26
C THR A 18 -4.75 -2.62 -3.07
N ALA A 19 -3.44 -2.81 -3.20
CA ALA A 19 -2.51 -1.88 -2.59
C ALA A 19 -2.92 -0.51 -3.14
N ALA A 20 -3.89 0.12 -2.48
CA ALA A 20 -4.35 1.45 -2.81
C ALA A 20 -3.07 2.26 -2.74
N VAL A 21 -2.63 2.78 -3.89
CA VAL A 21 -1.47 3.66 -4.02
C VAL A 21 -1.85 4.94 -3.27
N THR A 22 -1.84 4.82 -1.97
CA THR A 22 -2.17 5.84 -1.00
C THR A 22 -0.81 6.40 -0.69
N HIS A 23 -0.44 7.40 -1.48
CA HIS A 23 0.88 7.97 -1.35
C HIS A 23 1.14 8.34 0.11
N SER A 24 2.28 7.91 0.65
CA SER A 24 2.64 8.25 2.01
C SER A 24 2.92 9.75 2.10
N GLU A 25 2.96 10.26 3.32
CA GLU A 25 3.37 11.64 3.59
C GLU A 25 4.76 11.98 3.02
N HIS A 26 5.59 10.98 2.73
CA HIS A 26 6.92 11.15 2.16
C HIS A 26 6.91 11.45 0.66
N PHE A 27 5.83 11.14 -0.07
CA PHE A 27 5.75 11.35 -1.52
C PHE A 27 5.99 12.81 -1.92
N GLN A 28 5.40 13.76 -1.18
CA GLN A 28 5.60 15.19 -1.42
C GLN A 28 7.06 15.60 -1.17
N THR A 29 7.68 15.13 -0.09
CA THR A 29 9.09 15.39 0.20
C THR A 29 10.02 14.85 -0.89
N LEU A 30 9.70 13.68 -1.46
CA LEU A 30 10.47 13.10 -2.57
C LEU A 30 10.38 13.97 -3.83
N LEU A 31 9.20 14.52 -4.14
CA LEU A 31 9.03 15.46 -5.25
C LEU A 31 9.78 16.78 -5.00
N GLU A 32 9.73 17.31 -3.78
CA GLU A 32 10.44 18.53 -3.38
C GLU A 32 11.96 18.36 -3.38
N ALA A 33 12.46 17.16 -3.12
CA ALA A 33 13.87 16.80 -3.27
C ALA A 33 14.35 16.83 -4.74
N GLY A 34 13.44 17.04 -5.69
CA GLY A 34 13.73 17.07 -7.12
C GLY A 34 13.74 15.69 -7.79
N LEU A 35 13.19 14.66 -7.11
CA LEU A 35 13.07 13.34 -7.70
C LEU A 35 11.99 13.35 -8.80
N PRO A 36 12.20 12.61 -9.90
CA PRO A 36 11.15 12.38 -10.88
C PRO A 36 9.95 11.72 -10.21
N GLN A 37 8.73 12.10 -10.60
CA GLN A 37 7.49 11.54 -10.05
C GLN A 37 7.49 10.01 -10.01
N LYS A 38 7.88 9.36 -11.10
CA LYS A 38 7.97 7.89 -11.20
C LYS A 38 8.96 7.26 -10.21
N VAL A 39 10.01 7.99 -9.84
CA VAL A 39 10.99 7.56 -8.83
C VAL A 39 10.41 7.78 -7.43
N ALA A 40 9.74 8.92 -7.20
CA ALA A 40 9.03 9.20 -5.96
C ALA A 40 7.95 8.16 -5.69
N GLU A 41 7.16 7.75 -6.70
CA GLU A 41 6.09 6.74 -6.56
C GLU A 41 6.66 5.38 -6.14
N LYS A 42 7.76 4.95 -6.78
CA LYS A 42 8.41 3.69 -6.43
C LYS A 42 9.03 3.71 -5.03
N LEU A 43 9.66 4.81 -4.65
CA LEU A 43 10.20 4.95 -3.29
C LEU A 43 9.09 4.96 -2.26
N ASP A 44 8.01 5.69 -2.55
CA ASP A 44 6.83 5.77 -1.70
C ASP A 44 6.15 4.41 -1.49
N GLU A 45 6.03 3.59 -2.54
CA GLU A 45 5.61 2.18 -2.42
C GLU A 45 6.52 1.36 -1.49
N ILE A 46 7.83 1.56 -1.57
CA ILE A 46 8.83 0.88 -0.73
C ILE A 46 8.74 1.37 0.73
N TYR A 47 8.44 2.66 0.95
CA TYR A 47 8.17 3.25 2.27
C TYR A 47 6.92 2.66 2.91
N ILE A 48 5.80 2.62 2.16
CA ILE A 48 4.53 2.05 2.63
C ILE A 48 4.68 0.57 2.92
N ALA A 49 5.47 -0.15 2.11
CA ALA A 49 5.80 -1.55 2.34
C ALA A 49 6.73 -1.77 3.54
N GLY A 50 7.25 -0.72 4.18
CA GLY A 50 8.15 -0.79 5.33
C GLY A 50 9.52 -1.36 5.00
N LEU A 51 9.93 -1.32 3.73
CA LEU A 51 11.22 -1.83 3.25
C LEU A 51 12.35 -0.82 3.41
N VAL A 52 12.03 0.48 3.49
CA VAL A 52 12.99 1.59 3.65
C VAL A 52 12.41 2.62 4.64
N SER A 53 13.29 3.28 5.40
CA SER A 53 12.93 4.28 6.43
C SER A 53 13.43 5.68 6.04
N HIS A 54 12.82 6.76 6.57
CA HIS A 54 13.20 8.15 6.24
C HIS A 54 14.67 8.44 6.58
N SER A 55 15.20 7.76 7.59
CA SER A 55 16.59 7.82 7.99
C SER A 55 17.58 7.19 7.00
N ASP A 56 17.13 6.32 6.09
CA ASP A 56 18.00 5.72 5.05
C ASP A 56 18.35 6.72 3.95
N LEU A 57 17.46 7.70 3.73
CA LEU A 57 17.60 8.71 2.67
C LEU A 57 18.28 10.00 3.15
N SER A 58 18.42 10.21 4.47
CA SER A 58 19.06 11.41 5.03
C SER A 58 20.59 11.27 5.08
N LEU A 59 21.30 12.08 4.29
CA LEU A 59 22.77 12.24 4.30
C LEU A 59 23.14 13.70 4.59
#